data_AF-A0A2D9DRZ4-F1
#
_entry.id   AF-A0A2D9DRZ4-F1
#
_cell.length_a   1.000
_cell.length_b   1.000
_cell.length_c   1.000
_cell.angle_alpha   90.00
_cell.angle_beta   90.00
_cell.angle_gamma   90.00
#
_symmetry.space_group_name_H-M   'P 1'
#
loop_
_entity.id
_entity.type
_entity.pdbx_description
1 polymer ?
#
loop_
_entity_poly.entity_id
_entity_poly.type
_entity_poly.pdbx_seq_one_letter_code
_entity_poly.pdbx_strand_id
1 'polypeptide(L)'
;MGFINEIIPESEKDKLPFKVDTRANGYKPTLWEWTRDRDRSACVVHTSSSNGVDGTPPEDTYVMIWRDNLVSFAGYPTFSKDRRTRNWNIHNLVIPECLAEKEGEVRKLIREALDTIGFLYNRDFLDNVNVEFDAPATITNASSLHGEPRDHR
;
A
#
# COMPACT_ATOMS: atom_id res chain seq x y z
N MET A 1 -11.98 -11.04 -12.61
CA MET A 1 -12.48 -9.88 -11.83
C MET A 1 -11.29 -9.03 -11.43
N GLY A 2 -11.51 -7.75 -11.13
CA GLY A 2 -10.44 -6.82 -10.70
C GLY A 2 -10.43 -6.62 -9.20
N PHE A 3 -9.66 -5.62 -8.76
CA PHE A 3 -9.68 -5.16 -7.37
C PHE A 3 -11.05 -4.60 -6.98
N ILE A 4 -11.42 -4.81 -5.71
CA ILE A 4 -12.58 -4.19 -5.06
C ILE A 4 -12.18 -3.66 -3.68
N ASN A 5 -12.81 -2.57 -3.24
CA ASN A 5 -12.68 -2.09 -1.87
C ASN A 5 -13.67 -2.83 -0.97
N GLU A 6 -13.19 -3.36 0.14
CA GLU A 6 -14.04 -4.00 1.13
C GLU A 6 -13.48 -3.82 2.54
N ILE A 7 -14.38 -3.89 3.53
CA ILE A 7 -14.02 -3.83 4.94
C ILE A 7 -13.20 -5.07 5.29
N ILE A 8 -12.07 -4.88 5.98
CA ILE A 8 -11.23 -6.00 6.43
C ILE A 8 -11.98 -6.73 7.55
N PRO A 9 -12.29 -8.04 7.40
CA PRO A 9 -12.90 -8.81 8.47
C PRO A 9 -12.00 -8.84 9.71
N GLU A 10 -12.56 -8.72 10.91
CA GLU A 10 -11.79 -8.75 12.16
C GLU A 10 -10.89 -10.00 12.26
N SER A 11 -11.37 -11.16 11.82
CA SER A 11 -10.61 -12.41 11.80
C SER A 11 -9.38 -12.39 10.88
N GLU A 12 -9.32 -11.48 9.90
CA GLU A 12 -8.20 -11.34 8.98
C GLU A 12 -7.16 -10.34 9.49
N LYS A 13 -7.56 -9.37 10.32
CA LYS A 13 -6.67 -8.31 10.83
C LYS A 13 -5.49 -8.89 11.63
N ASP A 14 -5.73 -9.96 12.39
CA ASP A 14 -4.70 -10.61 13.21
C ASP A 14 -3.77 -11.53 12.40
N LYS A 15 -4.12 -11.83 11.14
CA LYS A 15 -3.32 -12.68 10.25
C LYS A 15 -2.36 -11.89 9.36
N LEU A 16 -2.43 -10.56 9.39
CA LEU A 16 -1.59 -9.72 8.54
C LEU A 16 -0.13 -9.79 9.02
N PRO A 17 0.83 -10.12 8.13
CA PRO A 17 2.22 -10.40 8.51
C PRO A 17 3.06 -9.14 8.74
N PHE A 18 2.43 -7.98 8.95
CA PHE A 18 3.10 -6.69 9.10
C PHE A 18 2.49 -5.89 10.26
N LYS A 19 3.30 -4.98 10.81
CA LYS A 19 2.86 -4.06 11.87
C LYS A 19 2.04 -2.93 11.26
N VAL A 20 1.04 -2.49 12.01
CA VAL A 20 0.17 -1.37 11.63
C VAL A 20 0.21 -0.34 12.74
N ASP A 21 0.24 0.93 12.36
CA ASP A 21 0.15 2.03 13.31
C ASP A 21 -1.12 1.92 14.15
N THR A 22 -0.91 1.80 15.45
CA THR A 22 -1.97 1.73 16.45
C THR A 22 -1.87 3.00 17.29
N ARG A 23 -2.96 3.77 17.33
CA ARG A 23 -3.04 4.96 18.19
C ARG A 23 -3.00 4.55 19.67
N ALA A 24 -2.71 5.49 20.56
CA ALA A 24 -2.63 5.25 22.01
C ALA A 24 -3.91 4.64 22.62
N ASN A 25 -5.06 4.78 21.96
CA ASN A 25 -6.34 4.18 22.36
C ASN A 25 -6.59 2.78 21.75
N GLY A 26 -5.61 2.15 21.11
CA GLY A 26 -5.76 0.85 20.45
C GLY A 26 -6.40 0.89 19.07
N TYR A 27 -6.83 2.08 18.59
CA TYR A 27 -7.44 2.21 17.27
C TYR A 27 -6.39 2.08 16.17
N LYS A 28 -6.67 1.23 15.17
CA LYS A 28 -5.84 1.02 13.98
C LYS A 28 -6.50 1.69 12.77
N PRO A 29 -6.32 3.01 12.56
CA PRO A 29 -7.03 3.78 11.54
C PRO A 29 -6.85 3.24 10.12
N THR A 30 -5.75 2.52 9.89
CA THR A 30 -5.33 2.03 8.58
C THR A 30 -5.82 0.60 8.27
N LEU A 31 -6.43 -0.10 9.25
CA LEU A 31 -7.01 -1.45 9.08
C LEU A 31 -8.54 -1.47 9.00
N TRP A 32 -9.13 -0.44 8.41
CA TRP A 32 -10.58 -0.39 8.18
C TRP A 32 -10.96 -1.10 6.87
N GLU A 33 -10.27 -0.76 5.78
CA GLU A 33 -10.54 -1.24 4.42
C GLU A 33 -9.27 -1.69 3.72
N TRP A 34 -9.42 -2.70 2.88
CA TRP A 34 -8.40 -3.12 1.94
C TRP A 34 -8.94 -3.11 0.52
N THR A 35 -8.03 -3.18 -0.43
CA THR A 35 -8.37 -3.29 -1.84
C THR A 35 -7.89 -4.65 -2.31
N ARG A 36 -8.83 -5.56 -2.61
CA ARG A 36 -8.55 -6.98 -2.81
C ARG A 36 -8.97 -7.46 -4.19
N ASP A 37 -8.11 -8.24 -4.80
CA ASP A 37 -8.40 -9.06 -5.99
C ASP A 37 -8.31 -10.54 -5.59
N ARG A 38 -9.47 -11.20 -5.54
CA ARG A 38 -9.57 -12.61 -5.14
C ARG A 38 -9.00 -13.56 -6.20
N ASP A 39 -9.16 -13.25 -7.48
CA ASP A 39 -8.75 -14.12 -8.58
C ASP A 39 -7.21 -14.20 -8.67
N ARG A 40 -6.54 -13.07 -8.41
CA ARG A 40 -5.08 -12.97 -8.43
C ARG A 40 -4.44 -13.16 -7.07
N SER A 41 -5.24 -13.39 -6.02
CA SER A 41 -4.79 -13.50 -4.63
C SER A 41 -3.89 -12.33 -4.22
N ALA A 42 -4.36 -11.12 -4.52
CA ALA A 42 -3.68 -9.87 -4.21
C ALA A 42 -4.54 -9.02 -3.27
N CYS A 43 -3.95 -8.41 -2.25
CA CYS A 43 -4.62 -7.37 -1.47
C CYS A 43 -3.66 -6.24 -1.16
N VAL A 44 -4.16 -5.01 -1.14
CA VAL A 44 -3.43 -3.81 -0.78
C VAL A 44 -4.05 -3.21 0.47
N VAL A 45 -3.19 -2.93 1.45
CA VAL A 45 -3.58 -2.40 2.75
C VAL A 45 -2.80 -1.11 2.96
N HIS A 46 -3.51 -0.05 3.31
CA HIS A 46 -2.90 1.19 3.78
C HIS A 46 -2.31 0.92 5.17
N THR A 47 -1.08 1.34 5.44
CA THR A 47 -0.38 0.99 6.69
C THR A 47 -0.07 2.19 7.57
N SER A 48 0.33 3.29 6.96
CA SER A 48 0.61 4.56 7.64
C SER A 48 0.37 5.73 6.69
N SER A 49 -0.03 6.87 7.27
CA SER A 49 -0.05 8.16 6.58
C SER A 49 0.72 9.15 7.43
N SER A 50 1.65 9.87 6.83
CA SER A 50 2.27 11.02 7.46
C SER A 50 1.51 12.28 7.06
N ASN A 51 1.15 13.11 8.03
CA ASN A 51 0.42 14.36 7.75
C ASN A 51 1.30 15.45 7.10
N GLY A 52 2.57 15.14 6.81
CA GLY A 52 3.59 16.14 6.53
C GLY A 52 3.92 16.97 7.78
N VAL A 53 5.19 17.26 8.02
CA VAL A 53 5.61 18.22 9.04
C VAL A 53 6.58 19.19 8.37
N ASP A 54 6.44 20.49 8.66
CA ASP A 54 7.33 21.56 8.21
C ASP A 54 7.74 21.49 6.73
N GLY A 55 6.77 21.64 5.82
CA GLY A 55 7.02 21.71 4.38
C GLY A 55 7.24 20.37 3.68
N THR A 56 7.18 19.25 4.42
CA THR A 56 7.21 17.91 3.82
C THR A 56 5.82 17.52 3.30
N PRO A 57 5.66 17.05 2.05
CA PRO A 57 4.39 16.57 1.54
C PRO A 57 3.85 15.38 2.36
N PRO A 58 2.52 15.20 2.47
CA PRO A 58 1.95 14.02 3.07
C PRO A 58 2.33 12.78 2.27
N GLU A 59 2.73 11.72 2.97
CA GLU A 59 3.18 10.45 2.37
C GLU A 59 2.27 9.34 2.89
N ASP A 60 1.73 8.54 1.98
CA ASP A 60 0.95 7.34 2.30
C ASP A 60 1.81 6.10 2.04
N THR A 61 1.83 5.16 2.98
CA THR A 61 2.56 3.90 2.88
C THR A 61 1.60 2.73 2.79
N TYR A 62 1.83 1.85 1.82
CA TYR A 62 1.00 0.68 1.55
C TYR A 62 1.82 -0.60 1.58
N VAL A 63 1.13 -1.68 1.91
CA VAL A 63 1.63 -3.04 1.77
C VAL A 63 0.68 -3.82 0.89
N MET A 64 1.21 -4.40 -0.18
CA MET A 64 0.52 -5.37 -1.02
C MET A 64 0.96 -6.78 -0.64
N ILE A 65 0.01 -7.64 -0.30
CA ILE A 65 0.22 -9.08 -0.20
C ILE A 65 -0.17 -9.67 -1.54
N TRP A 66 0.75 -10.38 -2.20
CA TRP A 66 0.47 -11.08 -3.45
C TRP A 66 1.14 -12.44 -3.48
N ARG A 67 0.34 -13.52 -3.61
CA ARG A 67 0.82 -14.91 -3.55
C ARG A 67 1.73 -15.16 -2.32
N ASP A 68 1.27 -14.74 -1.15
CA ASP A 68 1.97 -14.85 0.14
C ASP A 68 3.28 -14.05 0.25
N ASN A 69 3.56 -13.17 -0.71
CA ASN A 69 4.73 -12.29 -0.69
C ASN A 69 4.33 -10.84 -0.40
N LEU A 70 5.17 -10.14 0.36
CA LEU A 70 4.94 -8.76 0.75
C LEU A 70 5.71 -7.81 -0.15
N VAL A 71 4.98 -6.88 -0.75
CA VAL A 71 5.52 -5.74 -1.50
C VAL A 71 5.13 -4.48 -0.74
N SER A 72 6.09 -3.68 -0.28
CA SER A 72 5.81 -2.40 0.36
C SER A 72 6.13 -1.25 -0.59
N PHE A 73 5.35 -0.19 -0.53
CA PHE A 73 5.62 1.02 -1.31
C PHE A 73 5.07 2.25 -0.58
N ALA A 74 5.68 3.39 -0.84
CA ALA A 74 5.20 4.68 -0.35
C ALA A 74 4.91 5.59 -1.53
N GLY A 75 4.09 6.61 -1.32
CA GLY A 75 3.90 7.61 -2.35
C GLY A 75 3.32 8.90 -1.85
N TYR A 76 3.53 9.95 -2.64
CA TYR A 76 2.98 11.27 -2.43
C TYR A 76 1.71 11.43 -3.26
N PRO A 77 0.51 11.37 -2.66
CA PRO A 77 -0.72 11.67 -3.37
C PRO A 77 -0.88 13.18 -3.55
N THR A 78 -1.18 13.60 -4.77
CA THR A 78 -1.57 14.98 -5.07
C THR A 78 -2.88 15.00 -5.85
N PHE A 79 -3.60 16.10 -5.77
CA PHE A 79 -4.80 16.34 -6.57
C PHE A 79 -4.52 17.35 -7.67
N SER A 80 -5.14 17.14 -8.83
CA SER A 80 -5.30 18.19 -9.82
C SER A 80 -6.06 19.39 -9.24
N LYS A 81 -5.98 20.54 -9.91
CA LYS A 81 -6.65 21.78 -9.47
C LYS A 81 -8.17 21.63 -9.31
N ASP A 82 -8.80 20.81 -10.13
CA ASP A 82 -10.24 20.50 -10.08
C ASP A 82 -10.60 19.39 -9.07
N ARG A 83 -9.61 18.78 -8.43
CA ARG A 83 -9.73 17.67 -7.46
C ARG A 83 -10.42 16.42 -8.02
N ARG A 84 -10.50 16.27 -9.34
CA ARG A 84 -11.07 15.08 -9.99
C ARG A 84 -10.03 14.07 -10.45
N THR A 85 -8.76 14.47 -10.51
CA THR A 85 -7.65 13.56 -10.80
C THR A 85 -6.76 13.44 -9.59
N ARG A 86 -6.46 12.20 -9.19
CA ARG A 86 -5.45 11.92 -8.17
C ARG A 86 -4.18 11.44 -8.85
N ASN A 87 -3.07 12.13 -8.60
CA ASN A 87 -1.76 11.73 -9.10
C ASN A 87 -0.97 11.12 -7.94
N TRP A 88 -0.44 9.94 -8.18
CA TRP A 88 0.44 9.23 -7.28
C TRP A 88 1.86 9.26 -7.84
N ASN A 89 2.77 9.75 -7.01
CA ASN A 89 4.17 9.56 -7.23
C ASN A 89 4.66 8.47 -6.26
N ILE A 90 4.95 7.28 -6.79
CA ILE A 90 5.34 6.12 -6.00
C ILE A 90 6.86 6.04 -5.91
N HIS A 91 7.36 5.91 -4.69
CA HIS A 91 8.77 5.72 -4.36
C HIS A 91 8.90 4.63 -3.28
N ASN A 92 10.14 4.29 -2.92
CA ASN A 92 10.44 3.23 -1.94
C ASN A 92 9.70 1.91 -2.23
N LEU A 93 9.53 1.57 -3.52
CA LEU A 93 8.94 0.29 -3.92
C LEU A 93 9.92 -0.83 -3.59
N VAL A 94 9.57 -1.67 -2.63
CA VAL A 94 10.36 -2.82 -2.19
C VAL A 94 9.67 -4.09 -2.66
N ILE A 95 10.35 -4.86 -3.50
CA ILE A 95 9.86 -6.12 -4.07
C ILE A 95 10.74 -7.26 -3.53
N PRO A 96 10.16 -8.37 -3.06
CA PRO A 96 10.95 -9.51 -2.64
C PRO A 96 11.59 -10.18 -3.85
N GLU A 97 12.80 -10.74 -3.68
CA GLU A 97 13.59 -11.33 -4.77
C GLU A 97 12.82 -12.35 -5.62
N CYS A 98 11.96 -13.16 -5.00
CA CYS A 98 11.09 -14.13 -5.68
C CYS A 98 10.09 -13.53 -6.68
N LEU A 99 9.86 -12.21 -6.61
CA LEU A 99 8.99 -11.44 -7.49
C LEU A 99 9.78 -10.47 -8.39
N ALA A 100 11.12 -10.45 -8.35
CA ALA A 100 11.94 -9.53 -9.13
C ALA A 100 11.68 -9.67 -10.64
N GLU A 101 11.58 -10.89 -11.16
CA GLU A 101 11.24 -11.15 -12.57
C GLU A 101 9.82 -10.71 -12.95
N LYS A 102 8.96 -10.46 -11.95
CA LYS A 102 7.57 -10.02 -12.10
C LYS A 102 7.38 -8.55 -11.73
N GLU A 103 8.46 -7.76 -11.66
CA GLU A 103 8.38 -6.33 -11.32
C GLU A 103 7.34 -5.58 -12.16
N GLY A 104 7.27 -5.85 -13.47
CA GLY A 104 6.26 -5.24 -14.35
C GLY A 104 4.83 -5.57 -13.96
N GLU A 105 4.58 -6.81 -13.52
CA GLU A 105 3.26 -7.25 -13.04
C GLU A 105 2.93 -6.64 -11.67
N VAL A 106 3.91 -6.56 -10.76
CA VAL A 106 3.76 -5.88 -9.47
C VAL A 106 3.37 -4.42 -9.66
N ARG A 107 4.08 -3.68 -10.52
CA ARG A 107 3.77 -2.29 -10.83
C ARG A 107 2.36 -2.16 -11.43
N LYS A 108 1.95 -3.09 -12.30
CA LYS A 108 0.59 -3.11 -12.86
C LYS A 108 -0.47 -3.30 -11.77
N LEU A 109 -0.27 -4.25 -10.85
CA LEU A 109 -1.18 -4.49 -9.73
C LEU A 109 -1.31 -3.27 -8.82
N ILE A 110 -0.19 -2.61 -8.50
CA ILE A 110 -0.20 -1.37 -7.71
C ILE A 110 -1.04 -0.29 -8.39
N ARG A 111 -0.89 -0.09 -9.71
CA ARG A 111 -1.71 0.90 -10.45
C ARG A 111 -3.19 0.59 -10.36
N GLU A 112 -3.58 -0.66 -10.60
CA GLU A 112 -4.99 -1.08 -10.56
C GLU A 112 -5.58 -0.97 -9.15
N ALA A 113 -4.81 -1.31 -8.13
CA ALA A 113 -5.22 -1.15 -6.74
C ALA A 113 -5.40 0.33 -6.37
N LEU A 114 -4.43 1.19 -6.70
CA LEU A 114 -4.52 2.63 -6.39
C LEU A 114 -5.65 3.32 -7.16
N ASP A 115 -5.90 2.92 -8.41
CA ASP A 115 -7.09 3.36 -9.14
C ASP A 115 -8.35 2.98 -8.35
N THR A 116 -8.49 1.70 -7.99
CA THR A 116 -9.65 1.20 -7.23
C THR A 116 -9.83 1.87 -5.87
N ILE A 117 -8.74 2.11 -5.13
CA ILE A 117 -8.76 2.86 -3.85
C ILE A 117 -9.38 4.25 -4.05
N GLY A 118 -9.11 4.90 -5.18
CA GLY A 118 -9.69 6.19 -5.51
C GLY A 118 -9.40 7.25 -4.44
N PHE A 119 -10.42 7.93 -3.94
CA PHE A 119 -10.34 8.82 -2.78
C PHE A 119 -11.18 8.27 -1.63
N LEU A 120 -10.57 8.07 -0.46
CA LEU A 120 -11.22 7.47 0.71
C LEU A 120 -11.95 6.15 0.37
N TYR A 121 -11.29 5.26 -0.38
CA TYR A 121 -11.85 3.98 -0.84
C TYR A 121 -13.11 4.10 -1.73
N ASN A 122 -13.24 5.24 -2.41
CA ASN A 122 -14.31 5.46 -3.37
C ASN A 122 -13.74 5.96 -4.72
N ARG A 123 -13.83 5.09 -5.74
CA ARG A 123 -13.38 5.36 -7.11
C ARG A 123 -14.21 6.44 -7.81
N ASP A 124 -15.50 6.55 -7.50
CA ASP A 124 -16.47 7.38 -8.23
C ASP A 124 -16.26 8.88 -8.00
N PHE A 125 -15.50 9.26 -6.97
CA PHE A 125 -15.13 10.65 -6.71
C PHE A 125 -14.09 11.20 -7.70
N LEU A 126 -13.44 10.33 -8.46
CA LEU A 126 -12.36 10.70 -9.36
C LEU A 126 -12.73 10.37 -10.80
N ASP A 127 -12.35 11.23 -11.73
CA ASP A 127 -12.41 10.92 -13.15
C ASP A 127 -11.20 10.04 -13.52
N ASN A 128 -10.04 10.29 -12.90
CA ASN A 128 -8.80 9.58 -13.24
C ASN A 128 -7.84 9.42 -12.05
N VAL A 129 -7.02 8.36 -12.10
CA VAL A 129 -5.90 8.12 -11.19
C VAL A 129 -4.64 7.88 -12.01
N ASN A 130 -3.69 8.80 -11.90
CA ASN A 130 -2.39 8.66 -12.57
C ASN A 130 -1.36 8.14 -11.56
N VAL A 131 -0.55 7.17 -11.98
CA VAL A 131 0.46 6.55 -11.11
C VAL A 131 1.80 6.50 -11.83
N GLU A 132 2.74 7.27 -11.30
CA GLU A 132 4.13 7.35 -11.74
C GLU A 132 5.04 6.69 -10.69
N PHE A 133 6.20 6.22 -11.13
CA PHE A 133 7.17 5.59 -10.25
C PHE A 133 8.53 6.27 -10.43
N ASP A 134 9.06 6.83 -9.36
CA ASP A 134 10.25 7.69 -9.40
C ASP A 134 11.58 6.93 -9.48
N ALA A 135 11.57 5.65 -9.10
CA ALA A 135 12.77 4.83 -9.00
C ALA A 135 12.52 3.39 -9.46
N PRO A 136 13.60 2.66 -9.84
CA PRO A 136 13.55 1.21 -9.91
C PRO A 136 13.17 0.62 -8.55
N ALA A 137 12.55 -0.57 -8.57
CA ALA A 137 12.22 -1.25 -7.34
C ALA A 137 13.49 -1.66 -6.59
N THR A 138 13.49 -1.51 -5.27
CA THR A 138 14.52 -2.11 -4.42
C THR A 138 14.18 -3.58 -4.24
N ILE A 139 15.07 -4.46 -4.68
CA ILE A 139 14.91 -5.90 -4.48
C ILE A 139 15.46 -6.28 -3.11
N THR A 140 14.66 -7.00 -2.32
CA THR A 140 15.06 -7.43 -0.98
C THR A 140 14.91 -8.94 -0.78
N ASN A 141 15.79 -9.50 0.05
CA ASN A 141 15.66 -10.87 0.51
C ASN A 141 14.67 -10.87 1.67
N ALA A 142 13.64 -11.73 1.62
CA ALA A 142 12.51 -11.75 2.54
C ALA A 142 12.88 -11.81 4.04
N SER A 143 14.12 -12.19 4.36
CA SER A 143 14.68 -12.24 5.72
C SER A 143 14.81 -10.88 6.42
N SER A 144 14.71 -9.75 5.73
CA SER A 144 14.94 -8.42 6.32
C SER A 144 13.68 -7.73 6.88
N LEU A 145 12.48 -8.28 6.66
CA LEU A 145 11.21 -7.67 7.12
C LEU A 145 10.73 -8.18 8.49
N HIS A 146 11.42 -9.17 9.07
CA HIS A 146 11.25 -9.55 10.47
C HIS A 146 12.39 -8.97 11.28
N GLY A 147 12.16 -7.80 11.88
CA GLY A 147 13.07 -7.24 12.87
C GLY A 147 13.30 -8.26 13.98
N GLU A 148 14.55 -8.74 14.09
CA GLU A 148 14.98 -9.59 15.19
C GLU A 148 14.69 -8.88 16.53
N PRO A 149 14.21 -9.61 17.56
CA PRO A 149 14.19 -9.08 18.91
C PRO A 149 15.65 -8.86 19.34
N ARG A 150 16.04 -7.60 19.52
CA ARG A 150 17.27 -7.29 20.25
C ARG A 150 17.08 -7.70 21.70
N ASP A 151 17.52 -8.91 22.02
CA ASP A 151 17.78 -9.35 23.38
C ASP A 151 18.88 -8.44 23.96
N HIS A 152 18.47 -7.48 24.80
CA HIS A 152 19.38 -6.79 25.68
C HIS A 152 19.35 -7.50 27.03
N ARG A 153 20.40 -8.29 27.26
CA ARG A 153 20.85 -8.78 28.55
C ARG A 153 21.37 -7.64 29.43
#